data_AF-A0A6B2T4H3-F1
#
_entry.id   AF-A0A6B2T4H3-F1
#
_cell.length_a   1.000
_cell.length_b   1.000
_cell.length_c   1.000
_cell.angle_alpha   90.00
_cell.angle_beta   90.00
_cell.angle_gamma   90.00
#
_symmetry.space_group_name_H-M   'P 1'
#
loop_
_entity.id
_entity.type
_entity.pdbx_description
1 polymer ?
#
loop_
_entity_poly.entity_id
_entity_poly.type
_entity_poly.pdbx_seq_one_letter_code
_entity_poly.pdbx_strand_id
1 'polypeptide(L)'
;QVLDRVLVQRELALLPSSQQLVLRLAFYGDLTQSQIAERTGLPLGTVKSHTRRGLRALREGLAPAGPPRPDVPEPVRGERIRSARSA
;
A
#
# COMPACT_ATOMS: atom_id res chain seq x y z
N GLN A 1 -19.20 -16.17 1.39
CA GLN A 1 -19.12 -14.74 1.79
C GLN A 1 -18.71 -13.89 0.59
N VAL A 2 -19.67 -13.35 -0.17
CA VAL A 2 -19.38 -12.45 -1.33
C VAL A 2 -19.27 -11.00 -0.88
N LEU A 3 -20.02 -10.62 0.16
CA LEU A 3 -20.07 -9.27 0.71
C LEU A 3 -18.71 -8.79 1.25
N ASP A 4 -18.01 -9.66 1.99
CA ASP A 4 -16.68 -9.34 2.56
C ASP A 4 -15.65 -9.03 1.46
N ARG A 5 -15.72 -9.73 0.32
CA ARG A 5 -14.84 -9.49 -0.82
C ARG A 5 -15.11 -8.12 -1.45
N VAL A 6 -16.38 -7.73 -1.61
CA VAL A 6 -16.77 -6.43 -2.17
C VAL A 6 -16.27 -5.29 -1.28
N LEU A 7 -16.43 -5.44 0.04
CA LEU A 7 -15.94 -4.45 1.01
C LEU A 7 -14.41 -4.31 0.96
N VAL A 8 -13.68 -5.43 0.94
CA VAL A 8 -12.21 -5.40 0.82
C VAL A 8 -11.76 -4.71 -0.47
N GLN A 9 -12.42 -4.99 -1.61
CA GLN A 9 -12.08 -4.33 -2.88
C GLN A 9 -12.34 -2.82 -2.84
N ARG A 10 -13.47 -2.40 -2.24
CA ARG A 10 -13.79 -0.99 -2.04
C ARG A 10 -12.72 -0.30 -1.19
N GLU A 11 -12.40 -0.85 -0.03
CA GLU A 11 -11.41 -0.25 0.88
C GLU A 11 -10.00 -0.24 0.27
N LEU A 12 -9.65 -1.27 -0.51
CA LEU A 12 -8.39 -1.29 -1.28
C LEU A 12 -8.34 -0.13 -2.29
N ALA A 13 -9.45 0.15 -2.99
CA ALA A 13 -9.52 1.22 -3.97
C ALA A 13 -9.36 2.63 -3.36
N LEU A 14 -9.64 2.80 -2.06
CA LEU A 14 -9.47 4.07 -1.34
C LEU A 14 -8.03 4.34 -0.88
N LEU A 15 -7.12 3.36 -0.98
CA LEU A 15 -5.73 3.58 -0.58
C LEU A 15 -4.97 4.42 -1.61
N PRO A 16 -3.89 5.12 -1.25
CA PRO A 16 -2.97 5.70 -2.22
C PRO A 16 -2.44 4.65 -3.20
N SER A 17 -2.29 5.01 -4.48
CA SER A 17 -1.98 4.08 -5.58
C SER A 17 -0.73 3.24 -5.32
N SER A 18 0.29 3.82 -4.67
CA SER A 18 1.52 3.11 -4.32
C SER A 18 1.32 2.04 -3.24
N GLN A 19 0.41 2.27 -2.29
CA GLN A 19 0.03 1.29 -1.27
C GLN A 19 -0.83 0.18 -1.89
N GLN A 20 -1.77 0.54 -2.77
CA GLN A 20 -2.55 -0.43 -3.54
C GLN A 20 -1.65 -1.38 -4.33
N LEU A 21 -0.71 -0.82 -5.10
CA LEU A 21 0.21 -1.60 -5.93
C LEU A 21 1.00 -2.61 -5.10
N VAL A 22 1.63 -2.15 -4.00
CA VAL A 22 2.43 -3.01 -3.13
C VAL A 22 1.57 -4.12 -2.51
N LEU A 23 0.36 -3.81 -2.04
CA LEU A 23 -0.53 -4.82 -1.47
C LEU A 23 -1.01 -5.82 -2.52
N ARG A 24 -1.35 -5.37 -3.73
CA ARG A 24 -1.76 -6.28 -4.81
C ARG A 24 -0.64 -7.25 -5.18
N LEU A 25 0.59 -6.74 -5.34
CA LEU A 25 1.74 -7.58 -5.64
C LEU A 25 2.05 -8.59 -4.53
N ALA A 26 1.88 -8.20 -3.27
CA ALA A 26 2.11 -9.07 -2.12
C ALA A 26 1.04 -10.18 -1.99
N PHE A 27 -0.24 -9.84 -2.12
CA PHE A 27 -1.34 -10.76 -1.80
C PHE A 27 -1.98 -11.44 -3.02
N TYR A 28 -1.89 -10.86 -4.22
CA TYR A 28 -2.37 -11.46 -5.46
C TYR A 28 -1.24 -11.92 -6.38
N GLY A 29 -0.04 -11.38 -6.20
CA GLY A 29 1.14 -11.77 -6.96
C GLY A 29 2.08 -12.70 -6.21
N ASP A 30 1.77 -13.05 -4.95
CA ASP A 30 2.60 -13.87 -4.05
C ASP A 30 4.07 -13.43 -3.97
N LEU A 31 4.34 -12.15 -4.21
CA LEU A 31 5.69 -11.62 -4.18
C LEU A 31 6.11 -11.27 -2.75
N THR A 32 7.34 -11.67 -2.40
CA THR A 32 8.01 -11.17 -1.20
C THR A 32 8.29 -9.67 -1.31
N GLN A 33 8.46 -8.99 -0.18
CA GLN A 33 8.75 -7.55 -0.16
C GLN A 33 10.03 -7.19 -0.94
N SER A 34 11.04 -8.07 -0.97
CA SER A 34 12.26 -7.89 -1.76
C SER A 34 11.99 -8.02 -3.26
N GLN A 35 11.23 -9.03 -3.69
CA GLN A 35 10.82 -9.17 -5.10
C GLN A 35 9.95 -7.99 -5.57
N ILE A 36 9.11 -7.44 -4.68
CA ILE A 36 8.35 -6.22 -4.99
C ILE A 36 9.29 -5.03 -5.16
N ALA A 37 10.29 -4.87 -4.30
CA ALA A 37 11.28 -3.80 -4.43
C ALA A 37 12.04 -3.89 -5.76
N GLU A 38 12.49 -5.09 -6.13
CA GLU A 38 13.14 -5.36 -7.42
C GLU A 38 12.22 -5.05 -8.61
N ARG A 39 10.96 -5.53 -8.57
CA ARG A 39 10.00 -5.36 -9.66
C ARG A 39 9.53 -3.91 -9.86
N THR A 40 9.45 -3.14 -8.77
CA THR A 40 8.91 -1.77 -8.81
C THR A 40 9.99 -0.69 -8.83
N GLY A 41 11.25 -1.04 -8.58
CA GLY A 41 12.35 -0.08 -8.37
C GLY A 41 12.25 0.72 -7.07
N LEU A 42 11.25 0.46 -6.23
CA LEU A 42 11.09 1.14 -4.95
C LEU A 42 12.11 0.63 -3.92
N PRO A 43 12.66 1.49 -3.06
CA PRO A 43 13.48 1.03 -1.94
C PRO A 43 12.72 0.04 -1.05
N LEU A 44 13.38 -1.02 -0.58
CA LEU A 44 12.75 -2.04 0.29
C LEU A 44 12.10 -1.42 1.55
N GLY A 45 12.70 -0.36 2.12
CA GLY A 45 12.11 0.39 3.23
C GLY A 45 10.79 1.10 2.84
N THR A 46 10.72 1.63 1.62
CA THR A 46 9.50 2.23 1.07
C THR A 46 8.41 1.17 0.89
N VAL A 47 8.74 0.01 0.31
CA VAL A 47 7.82 -1.12 0.15
C VAL A 47 7.26 -1.55 1.51
N LYS A 48 8.11 -1.80 2.51
CA LYS A 48 7.69 -2.15 3.88
C LYS A 48 6.78 -1.08 4.50
N SER A 49 7.11 0.20 4.32
CA SER A 49 6.30 1.31 4.86
C SER A 49 4.92 1.42 4.17
N HIS A 50 4.86 1.15 2.86
CA HIS A 50 3.62 1.12 2.09
C HIS A 50 2.73 -0.06 2.51
N THR A 51 3.31 -1.26 2.62
CA THR A 51 2.61 -2.45 3.14
C THR A 51 2.01 -2.18 4.52
N ARG A 52 2.81 -1.65 5.46
CA ARG A 52 2.35 -1.37 6.83
C ARG A 52 1.21 -0.35 6.86
N ARG A 53 1.36 0.77 6.15
CA ARG A 53 0.34 1.84 6.12
C ARG A 53 -0.94 1.36 5.43
N GLY A 54 -0.82 0.66 4.30
CA GLY A 54 -1.96 0.11 3.57
C GLY A 54 -2.73 -0.91 4.40
N LEU A 55 -2.05 -1.85 5.06
CA LEU A 55 -2.71 -2.83 5.95
C LEU A 55 -3.40 -2.17 7.15
N ARG A 56 -2.77 -1.16 7.76
CA ARG A 56 -3.40 -0.37 8.82
C ARG A 56 -4.67 0.31 8.31
N ALA A 57 -4.59 0.92 7.13
CA ALA A 57 -5.71 1.62 6.52
C ALA A 57 -6.90 0.70 6.19
N LEU A 58 -6.62 -0.49 5.65
CA LEU A 58 -7.64 -1.51 5.40
C LEU A 58 -8.33 -1.96 6.69
N ARG A 59 -7.56 -2.18 7.77
CA ARG A 59 -8.15 -2.57 9.07
C ARG A 59 -9.09 -1.49 9.63
N GLU A 60 -8.68 -0.24 9.53
CA GLU A 60 -9.48 0.91 9.97
C GLU A 60 -10.75 1.09 9.11
N GLY A 61 -10.66 0.88 7.79
CA GLY A 61 -11.81 1.01 6.86
C GLY A 61 -12.81 -0.16 6.93
N LEU A 62 -12.35 -1.36 7.30
CA LEU A 62 -13.19 -2.54 7.47
C LEU A 62 -13.77 -2.68 8.89
N ALA A 63 -13.38 -1.80 9.82
CA ALA A 63 -13.92 -1.84 11.17
C ALA A 63 -15.42 -1.47 11.15
N PRO A 64 -16.28 -2.16 11.92
CA PRO A 64 -17.74 -1.96 11.92
C PRO A 64 -18.23 -0.56 12.35
N ALA A 65 -17.32 0.33 12.74
CA ALA A 65 -17.57 1.74 13.09
C ALA A 65 -16.43 2.68 12.63
N GLY A 66 -15.73 2.34 11.54
CA GLY A 66 -14.65 3.20 11.02
C GLY A 66 -15.19 4.55 10.54
N PRO A 67 -14.54 5.69 10.86
CA PRO A 67 -14.95 6.98 10.31
C PRO A 67 -14.86 6.95 8.77
N PRO A 68 -15.80 7.59 8.05
CA PRO A 68 -15.72 7.68 6.60
C PRO A 68 -14.40 8.35 6.22
N ARG A 69 -13.55 7.63 5.47
CA ARG A 69 -12.33 8.23 4.91
C ARG A 69 -12.75 9.26 3.86
N PRO A 70 -12.20 10.49 3.89
CA PRO A 70 -12.44 11.45 2.82
C PRO A 70 -11.92 10.91 1.48
N ASP A 71 -12.65 11.20 0.40
CA ASP A 71 -12.24 10.89 -0.97
C ASP A 71 -10.91 11.64 -1.28
N VAL A 72 -9.87 10.86 -1.60
CA VAL A 72 -8.43 11.24 -1.62
C VAL A 72 -8.11 12.30 -2.70
N PRO A 73 -7.06 13.14 -2.54
CA PRO A 73 -5.69 12.70 -2.87
C PRO A 73 -4.60 13.22 -1.91
N GLU A 74 -3.73 12.33 -1.42
CA GLU A 74 -2.48 12.73 -0.75
C GLU A 74 -1.44 13.12 -1.82
N PRO A 75 -0.87 14.34 -1.79
CA PRO A 75 0.18 14.73 -2.70
C PRO A 75 1.44 13.90 -2.42
N VAL A 76 1.98 13.26 -3.45
CA VAL A 76 3.27 12.55 -3.38
C VAL A 76 4.39 13.56 -3.16
N ARG A 77 4.71 13.84 -1.90
CA ARG A 77 5.88 14.65 -1.54
C ARG A 77 7.10 13.76 -1.35
N GLY A 78 8.09 13.95 -2.23
CA GLY A 78 9.48 13.65 -1.89
C GLY A 78 10.08 12.48 -2.65
N GLU A 79 10.21 12.66 -3.95
CA GLU A 79 11.43 12.29 -4.66
C GLU A 79 12.61 12.98 -3.94
N ARG A 80 13.25 12.26 -3.02
CA ARG A 80 14.61 12.61 -2.57
C ARG A 80 15.50 11.43 -2.84
N ILE A 81 16.12 11.54 -4.01
CA ILE A 81 17.46 11.06 -4.30
C ILE A 81 18.35 11.24 -3.04
N ARG A 82 18.75 10.13 -2.43
CA ARG A 82 20.01 9.98 -1.71
C ARG A 82 20.48 8.57 -2.08
N SER A 83 21.21 8.39 -3.17
CA SER A 83 22.66 8.62 -3.24
C SER A 83 23.33 8.35 -1.89
N ALA A 84 23.83 7.11 -1.74
CA ALA A 84 25.05 6.75 -1.02
C ALA A 84 25.16 5.21 -0.96
N ARG A 85 25.60 4.61 -2.08
CA ARG A 85 26.59 3.52 -2.01
C ARG A 85 27.95 4.16 -2.30
N SER A 86 28.97 3.66 -1.61
CA SER A 86 30.40 3.73 -1.97
C SER A 86 31.18 4.97 -1.53
N ALA A 87 31.69 4.91 -0.31
CA ALA A 87 33.10 5.13 0.04
C ALA A 87 33.37 4.44 1.38
#